data_AF-A0A934IM85-F1
#
_entry.id   AF-A0A934IM85-F1
#
_cell.length_a   1.000
_cell.length_b   1.000
_cell.length_c   1.000
_cell.angle_alpha   90.00
_cell.angle_beta   90.00
_cell.angle_gamma   90.00
#
_symmetry.space_group_name_H-M   'P 1'
#
loop_
_entity.id
_entity.type
_entity.pdbx_description
1 polymer ?
#
loop_
_entity_poly.entity_id
_entity_poly.type
_entity_poly.pdbx_seq_one_letter_code
_entity_poly.pdbx_strand_id
1 'polypeptide(L)'
;MSLSDVQIDHIIPEHLNGSNELSSILVSLGRPEGFEINSFENWMPAHPICNRGKAGHVFSPSPLIQMELERASLLAGRAKDLAQRYATERQIDSAIQRILIAHEAGSLTNDQQKKLADVVLHFHEENRPAEMKGRSLMIAPWLTVLGEDAHYYYLQGPGGMRGIRPKGDKIDMSWDCPRCGVTGWNGVKCITCGMMDDGD
;
A
#
# COMPACT_ATOMS: atom_id res chain seq x y z
N MET A 1 -14.92 16.99 -5.93
CA MET A 1 -15.02 16.47 -4.56
C MET A 1 -13.92 15.41 -4.42
N SER A 2 -13.02 15.57 -3.46
CA SER A 2 -12.01 14.54 -3.16
C SER A 2 -12.63 13.46 -2.26
N LEU A 3 -12.08 12.25 -2.29
CA LEU A 3 -12.43 11.18 -1.34
C LEU A 3 -12.26 11.64 0.12
N SER A 4 -11.34 12.56 0.38
CA SER A 4 -11.13 13.18 1.71
C SER A 4 -12.32 13.99 2.21
N ASP A 5 -13.24 14.38 1.33
CA ASP A 5 -14.32 15.31 1.64
C ASP A 5 -15.68 14.59 1.80
N VAL A 6 -15.70 13.26 1.70
CA VAL A 6 -16.90 12.43 1.81
C VAL A 6 -17.09 11.96 3.25
N GLN A 7 -18.33 12.00 3.74
CA GLN A 7 -18.72 11.39 5.01
C GLN A 7 -19.65 10.20 4.76
N ILE A 8 -19.71 9.29 5.72
CA ILE A 8 -20.73 8.25 5.75
C ILE A 8 -21.96 8.83 6.46
N ASP A 9 -23.11 8.73 5.81
CA ASP A 9 -24.42 9.11 6.34
C ASP A 9 -25.34 7.88 6.34
N HIS A 10 -26.32 7.89 7.25
CA HIS A 10 -27.34 6.88 7.36
C HIS A 10 -28.61 7.35 6.66
N ILE A 11 -29.12 6.61 5.66
CA ILE A 11 -30.36 6.97 4.97
C ILE A 11 -31.52 7.05 5.98
N ILE A 12 -31.64 6.03 6.83
CA ILE A 12 -32.49 6.01 8.02
C ILE A 12 -31.65 6.42 9.23
N PRO A 13 -31.96 7.54 9.91
CA PRO A 13 -31.10 8.10 10.95
C PRO A 13 -30.72 7.15 12.10
N GLU A 14 -29.45 7.21 12.53
CA GLU A 14 -28.89 6.35 13.59
C GLU A 14 -29.64 6.43 14.93
N HIS A 15 -30.14 7.62 15.30
CA HIS A 15 -30.86 7.83 16.56
C HIS A 15 -32.16 7.02 16.69
N LEU A 16 -32.67 6.45 15.58
CA LEU A 16 -33.81 5.54 15.60
C LEU A 16 -33.45 4.13 16.06
N ASN A 17 -32.16 3.79 16.17
CA ASN A 17 -31.75 2.48 16.63
C ASN A 17 -32.26 2.21 18.06
N GLY A 18 -33.08 1.16 18.21
CA GLY A 18 -33.74 0.83 19.48
C GLY A 18 -34.92 1.73 19.87
N SER A 19 -35.35 2.64 18.99
CA SER A 19 -36.55 3.46 19.23
C SER A 19 -37.83 2.67 18.96
N ASN A 20 -38.91 3.01 19.65
CA ASN A 20 -40.23 2.40 19.44
C ASN A 20 -40.81 2.72 18.04
N GLU A 21 -40.36 3.83 17.44
CA GLU A 21 -40.88 4.33 16.16
C GLU A 21 -40.23 3.61 14.96
N LEU A 22 -39.04 3.02 15.15
CA LEU A 22 -38.26 2.38 14.10
C LEU A 22 -39.07 1.35 13.31
N SER A 23 -39.81 0.50 14.00
CA SER A 23 -40.60 -0.57 13.35
C SER A 23 -41.60 0.00 12.34
N SER A 24 -42.30 1.08 12.72
CA SER A 24 -43.28 1.72 11.83
C SER A 24 -42.62 2.39 10.62
N ILE A 25 -41.44 2.97 10.82
CA ILE A 25 -40.64 3.61 9.77
C ILE A 25 -40.12 2.56 8.78
N LEU A 26 -39.55 1.46 9.26
CA LEU A 26 -39.08 0.35 8.43
C LEU A 26 -40.21 -0.19 7.56
N VAL A 27 -41.39 -0.42 8.14
CA VAL A 27 -42.58 -0.86 7.39
C VAL A 27 -42.95 0.16 6.31
N SER A 28 -43.02 1.45 6.64
CA SER A 28 -43.36 2.50 5.67
C SER A 28 -42.36 2.62 4.52
N LEU A 29 -41.09 2.30 4.78
CA LEU A 29 -40.01 2.30 3.79
C LEU A 29 -39.86 0.95 3.08
N GLY A 30 -40.69 -0.04 3.41
CA GLY A 30 -40.65 -1.39 2.83
C GLY A 30 -39.37 -2.14 3.17
N ARG A 31 -38.85 -1.99 4.39
CA ARG A 31 -37.68 -2.70 4.92
C ARG A 31 -38.10 -3.86 5.82
N PRO A 32 -37.32 -4.95 5.88
CA PRO A 32 -37.63 -6.09 6.74
C PRO A 32 -37.48 -5.76 8.22
N GLU A 33 -38.16 -6.50 9.10
CA GLU A 33 -38.08 -6.32 10.57
C GLU A 33 -36.66 -6.55 11.12
N GLY A 34 -35.84 -7.36 10.45
CA GLY A 34 -34.45 -7.61 10.82
C GLY A 34 -33.45 -6.58 10.28
N PHE A 35 -33.90 -5.44 9.75
CA PHE A 35 -33.02 -4.42 9.20
C PHE A 35 -32.18 -3.75 10.29
N GLU A 36 -30.86 -3.89 10.20
CA GLU A 36 -29.92 -3.24 11.13
C GLU A 36 -29.61 -1.81 10.67
N ILE A 37 -29.87 -0.82 11.53
CA ILE A 37 -29.62 0.60 11.23
C ILE A 37 -28.13 0.86 10.92
N ASN A 38 -27.23 0.19 11.64
CA ASN A 38 -25.79 0.35 11.48
C ASN A 38 -25.20 -0.68 10.51
N SER A 39 -25.90 -0.92 9.40
CA SER A 39 -25.47 -1.82 8.33
C SER A 39 -25.11 -1.06 7.06
N PHE A 40 -24.32 -1.71 6.19
CA PHE A 40 -23.97 -1.17 4.88
C PHE A 40 -25.21 -0.93 3.99
N GLU A 41 -26.33 -1.59 4.27
CA GLU A 41 -27.61 -1.41 3.56
C GLU A 41 -28.28 -0.07 3.89
N ASN A 42 -27.80 0.64 4.90
CA ASN A 42 -28.29 1.94 5.33
C ASN A 42 -27.26 3.07 5.11
N TRP A 43 -26.05 2.76 4.64
CA TRP A 43 -24.96 3.74 4.53
C TRP A 43 -24.85 4.30 3.13
N MET A 44 -24.61 5.61 3.04
CA MET A 44 -24.33 6.28 1.78
C MET A 44 -23.22 7.33 1.94
N PRO A 45 -22.44 7.59 0.88
CA PRO A 45 -21.53 8.72 0.86
C PRO A 45 -22.33 10.03 0.80
N ALA A 46 -21.99 10.99 1.66
CA ALA A 46 -22.63 12.29 1.72
C ALA A 46 -21.60 13.42 1.78
N HIS A 47 -21.98 14.58 1.24
CA HIS A 47 -21.23 15.82 1.47
C HIS A 47 -21.41 16.25 2.93
N PRO A 48 -20.38 16.81 3.60
CA PRO A 48 -20.48 17.23 5.00
C PRO A 48 -21.61 18.24 5.26
N ILE A 49 -21.86 19.14 4.31
CA ILE A 49 -22.94 20.14 4.39
C ILE A 49 -24.31 19.45 4.26
N CYS A 50 -24.47 18.51 3.33
CA CYS A 50 -25.71 17.77 3.14
C CYS A 50 -26.00 16.85 4.34
N ASN A 51 -24.99 16.12 4.84
CA ASN A 51 -25.11 15.24 6.00
C ASN A 51 -25.56 16.02 7.25
N ARG A 52 -24.91 17.16 7.50
CA ARG A 52 -25.31 18.07 8.59
C ARG A 52 -26.70 18.66 8.39
N GLY A 53 -27.05 19.00 7.15
CA GLY A 53 -28.37 19.54 6.80
C GLY A 53 -29.50 18.51 7.01
N LYS A 54 -29.24 17.24 6.69
CA LYS A 54 -30.17 16.13 6.94
C LYS A 54 -30.29 15.85 8.44
N ALA A 55 -29.16 15.75 9.16
CA ALA A 55 -29.11 15.41 10.57
C ALA A 55 -30.01 14.20 10.93
N GLY A 56 -30.92 14.36 11.90
CA GLY A 56 -31.90 13.36 12.31
C GLY A 56 -33.18 13.34 11.48
N HIS A 57 -33.24 14.03 10.33
CA HIS A 57 -34.45 14.03 9.51
C HIS A 57 -34.77 12.63 8.98
N VAL A 58 -35.97 12.15 9.28
CA VAL A 58 -36.53 10.92 8.74
C VAL A 58 -37.31 11.28 7.49
N PHE A 59 -36.86 10.77 6.34
CA PHE A 59 -37.54 11.04 5.08
C PHE A 59 -38.88 10.32 5.00
N SER A 60 -39.88 10.99 4.42
CA SER A 60 -41.12 10.34 4.00
C SER A 60 -40.85 9.33 2.88
N PRO A 61 -41.59 8.21 2.80
CA PRO A 61 -41.46 7.25 1.71
C PRO A 61 -41.64 7.95 0.35
N SER A 62 -40.64 7.80 -0.52
CA SER A 62 -40.67 8.40 -1.85
C SER A 62 -39.77 7.61 -2.81
N PRO A 63 -40.06 7.56 -4.12
CA PRO A 63 -39.26 6.78 -5.05
C PRO A 63 -37.75 7.06 -4.99
N LEU A 64 -37.37 8.30 -4.68
CA LEU A 64 -35.96 8.70 -4.52
C LEU A 64 -35.29 7.99 -3.33
N ILE A 65 -35.92 7.98 -2.16
CA ILE A 65 -35.37 7.34 -0.96
C ILE A 65 -35.30 5.82 -1.12
N GLN A 66 -36.32 5.26 -1.75
CA GLN A 66 -36.39 3.83 -2.05
C GLN A 66 -35.27 3.40 -2.99
N MET A 67 -35.00 4.21 -4.02
CA MET A 67 -33.87 3.98 -4.94
C MET A 67 -32.52 4.01 -4.21
N GLU A 68 -32.31 4.93 -3.26
CA GLU A 68 -31.06 4.99 -2.48
C GLU A 68 -30.92 3.79 -1.53
N LEU A 69 -32.01 3.35 -0.88
CA LEU A 69 -32.01 2.14 -0.03
C LEU A 69 -31.71 0.87 -0.84
N GLU A 70 -32.29 0.74 -2.04
CA GLU A 70 -32.00 -0.37 -2.95
C GLU A 70 -30.54 -0.35 -3.40
N ARG A 71 -30.00 0.83 -3.71
CA ARG A 71 -28.61 0.99 -4.10
C ARG A 71 -27.65 0.60 -2.98
N ALA A 72 -27.91 1.07 -1.75
CA ALA A 72 -27.13 0.70 -0.58
C ALA A 72 -27.17 -0.82 -0.35
N SER A 73 -28.36 -1.43 -0.48
CA SER A 73 -28.54 -2.89 -0.38
C SER A 73 -27.73 -3.66 -1.42
N LEU A 74 -27.75 -3.22 -2.69
CA LEU A 74 -26.98 -3.85 -3.78
C LEU A 74 -25.46 -3.79 -3.55
N LEU A 75 -24.97 -2.72 -2.92
CA LEU A 75 -23.54 -2.52 -2.65
C LEU A 75 -23.08 -3.12 -1.32
N ALA A 76 -23.99 -3.46 -0.42
CA ALA A 76 -23.69 -3.88 0.95
C ALA A 76 -22.79 -5.12 1.01
N GLY A 77 -23.04 -6.13 0.18
CA GLY A 77 -22.20 -7.35 0.13
C GLY A 77 -20.75 -7.03 -0.21
N ARG A 78 -20.52 -6.23 -1.26
CA ARG A 78 -19.17 -5.81 -1.66
C ARG A 78 -18.49 -4.96 -0.59
N ALA A 79 -19.24 -4.06 0.05
CA ALA A 79 -18.72 -3.21 1.12
C ALA A 79 -18.29 -4.05 2.34
N LYS A 80 -19.08 -5.06 2.69
CA LYS A 80 -18.77 -6.02 3.76
C LYS A 80 -17.51 -6.83 3.46
N ASP A 81 -17.39 -7.39 2.26
CA ASP A 81 -16.20 -8.15 1.84
C ASP A 81 -14.93 -7.28 1.87
N LEU A 82 -15.05 -6.03 1.43
CA LEU A 82 -13.94 -5.08 1.47
C LEU A 82 -13.55 -4.74 2.91
N ALA A 83 -14.54 -4.44 3.77
CA ALA A 83 -14.30 -4.14 5.18
C ALA A 83 -13.67 -5.32 5.92
N GLN A 84 -14.10 -6.55 5.63
CA GLN A 84 -13.53 -7.74 6.24
C GLN A 84 -12.08 -7.97 5.80
N ARG A 85 -11.78 -7.83 4.49
CA ARG A 85 -10.39 -7.90 3.99
C ARG A 85 -9.49 -6.88 4.67
N TYR A 86 -9.94 -5.63 4.74
CA TYR A 86 -9.18 -4.59 5.47
C TYR A 86 -9.03 -4.92 6.95
N ALA A 87 -10.05 -5.45 7.62
CA ALA A 87 -9.94 -5.84 9.02
C ALA A 87 -8.91 -6.95 9.24
N THR A 88 -8.84 -7.92 8.32
CA THR A 88 -7.86 -9.02 8.37
C THR A 88 -6.44 -8.57 8.03
N GLU A 89 -6.27 -7.66 7.08
CA GLU A 89 -4.96 -7.20 6.59
C GLU A 89 -4.35 -6.10 7.48
N ARG A 90 -5.20 -5.31 8.16
CA ARG A 90 -4.79 -4.13 8.96
C ARG A 90 -3.72 -4.43 10.02
N GLN A 91 -3.75 -5.59 10.66
CA GLN A 91 -2.76 -5.91 11.70
C GLN A 91 -1.35 -6.04 11.10
N ILE A 92 -1.24 -6.68 9.94
CA ILE A 92 0.03 -6.87 9.24
C ILE A 92 0.49 -5.54 8.66
N ASP A 93 -0.39 -4.80 7.99
CA ASP A 93 -0.06 -3.49 7.42
C ASP A 93 0.41 -2.50 8.49
N SER A 94 -0.26 -2.48 9.64
CA SER A 94 0.16 -1.63 10.75
C SER A 94 1.51 -2.04 11.33
N ALA A 95 1.79 -3.34 11.42
CA ALA A 95 3.10 -3.83 11.86
C ALA A 95 4.21 -3.43 10.87
N ILE A 96 3.97 -3.60 9.57
CA ILE A 96 4.91 -3.21 8.51
C ILE A 96 5.18 -1.71 8.57
N GLN A 97 4.14 -0.88 8.65
CA GLN A 97 4.31 0.58 8.75
C GLN A 97 5.13 1.00 9.97
N ARG A 98 4.92 0.37 11.13
CA ARG A 98 5.72 0.65 12.33
C ARG A 98 7.18 0.30 12.14
N ILE A 99 7.46 -0.83 11.47
CA ILE A 99 8.84 -1.23 11.14
C ILE A 99 9.49 -0.19 10.21
N LEU A 100 8.78 0.26 9.17
CA LEU A 100 9.28 1.28 8.24
C LEU A 100 9.61 2.59 8.95
N ILE A 101 8.68 3.10 9.77
CA ILE A 101 8.90 4.32 10.57
C ILE A 101 10.09 4.15 11.52
N ALA A 102 10.19 3.00 12.19
CA ALA A 102 11.29 2.72 13.10
C ALA A 102 12.64 2.64 12.38
N HIS A 103 12.66 2.12 11.15
CA HIS A 103 13.84 2.07 10.29
C HIS A 103 14.28 3.46 9.85
N GLU A 104 13.36 4.28 9.33
CA GLU A 104 13.64 5.66 8.92
C GLU A 104 14.16 6.52 10.08
N ALA A 105 13.62 6.29 11.29
CA ALA A 105 14.06 6.97 12.50
C ALA A 105 15.39 6.42 13.07
N GLY A 106 15.98 5.37 12.49
CA GLY A 106 17.21 4.75 12.99
C GLY A 106 17.05 4.06 14.35
N SER A 107 15.82 3.74 14.75
CA SER A 107 15.49 3.21 16.08
C SER A 107 15.51 1.68 16.18
N LEU A 108 15.69 0.98 15.05
CA LEU A 108 15.82 -0.46 15.01
C LEU A 108 17.20 -0.90 15.50
N THR A 109 17.23 -1.78 16.49
CA THR A 109 18.46 -2.40 16.98
C THR A 109 19.08 -3.32 15.92
N ASN A 110 20.39 -3.56 16.00
CA ASN A 110 21.10 -4.48 15.09
C ASN A 110 20.51 -5.90 15.09
N ASP A 111 20.00 -6.37 16.24
CA ASP A 111 19.36 -7.69 16.34
C ASP A 111 18.01 -7.73 15.60
N GLN A 112 17.19 -6.68 15.73
CA GLN A 112 15.93 -6.56 15.00
C GLN A 112 16.16 -6.43 13.49
N GLN A 113 17.17 -5.67 13.07
CA GLN A 113 17.55 -5.56 11.66
C GLN A 113 17.97 -6.91 11.07
N LYS A 114 18.78 -7.70 11.81
CA LYS A 114 19.16 -9.07 11.38
C LYS A 114 17.95 -9.98 11.24
N LYS A 115 17.04 -10.00 12.21
CA LYS A 115 15.81 -10.80 12.14
C LYS A 115 14.96 -10.45 10.92
N LEU A 116 14.81 -9.16 10.61
CA LEU A 116 14.10 -8.71 9.42
C LEU A 116 14.82 -9.16 8.13
N ALA A 117 16.15 -9.02 8.09
CA ALA A 117 16.95 -9.48 6.96
C ALA A 117 16.81 -11.00 6.73
N ASP A 118 16.81 -11.81 7.80
CA ASP A 118 16.64 -13.27 7.71
C ASP A 118 15.28 -13.65 7.09
N VAL A 119 14.20 -12.98 7.52
CA VAL A 119 12.85 -13.21 6.97
C VAL A 119 12.81 -12.87 5.48
N VAL A 120 13.38 -11.72 5.09
CA VAL A 120 13.43 -11.28 3.69
C VAL A 120 14.27 -12.23 2.85
N LEU A 121 15.43 -12.65 3.35
CA LEU A 121 16.34 -13.57 2.65
C LEU A 121 15.67 -14.92 2.39
N HIS A 122 15.01 -15.48 3.40
CA HIS A 122 14.29 -16.74 3.29
C HIS A 122 13.15 -16.64 2.27
N PHE A 123 12.29 -15.63 2.40
CA PHE A 123 11.21 -15.39 1.43
C PHE A 123 11.74 -15.22 0.01
N HIS A 124 12.83 -14.47 -0.17
CA HIS A 124 13.41 -14.21 -1.46
C HIS A 124 13.98 -15.48 -2.13
N GLU A 125 14.73 -16.32 -1.42
CA GLU A 125 15.28 -17.57 -1.98
C GLU A 125 14.19 -18.59 -2.32
N GLU A 126 13.12 -18.68 -1.52
CA GLU A 126 12.02 -19.59 -1.80
C GLU A 126 11.24 -19.22 -3.06
N ASN A 127 11.02 -17.91 -3.27
CA ASN A 127 10.23 -17.37 -4.37
C ASN A 127 11.06 -17.06 -5.64
N ARG A 128 12.36 -17.33 -5.63
CA ARG A 128 13.19 -17.21 -6.84
C ARG A 128 12.84 -18.29 -7.88
N PRO A 129 12.87 -17.95 -9.19
CA PRO A 129 12.86 -18.95 -10.27
C PRO A 129 13.97 -19.98 -10.07
N ALA A 130 13.71 -21.24 -10.46
CA ALA A 130 14.63 -22.35 -10.21
C ALA A 130 16.05 -22.10 -10.77
N GLU A 131 16.17 -21.46 -11.94
CA GLU A 131 17.46 -21.08 -12.54
C GLU A 131 18.27 -20.03 -11.75
N MET A 132 17.65 -19.29 -10.84
CA MET A 132 18.25 -18.18 -10.09
C MET A 132 18.52 -18.50 -8.62
N LYS A 133 18.07 -19.65 -8.11
CA LYS A 133 18.35 -20.08 -6.74
C LYS A 133 19.85 -20.30 -6.54
N GLY A 134 20.40 -19.75 -5.45
CA GLY A 134 21.84 -19.84 -5.13
C GLY A 134 22.78 -19.02 -6.03
N ARG A 135 22.26 -18.19 -6.94
CA ARG A 135 23.06 -17.24 -7.74
C ARG A 135 23.09 -15.86 -7.10
N SER A 136 24.16 -15.10 -7.33
CA SER A 136 24.27 -13.70 -6.88
C SER A 136 23.09 -12.86 -7.37
N LEU A 137 22.63 -11.93 -6.53
CA LEU A 137 21.55 -11.01 -6.86
C LEU A 137 22.03 -9.99 -7.91
N MET A 138 21.34 -9.92 -9.04
CA MET A 138 21.60 -8.93 -10.08
C MET A 138 20.94 -7.62 -9.67
N ILE A 139 21.73 -6.56 -9.46
CA ILE A 139 21.18 -5.22 -9.15
C ILE A 139 20.59 -4.57 -10.43
N ALA A 140 21.07 -5.00 -11.61
CA ALA A 140 20.50 -4.73 -12.92
C ALA A 140 20.76 -5.95 -13.85
N PRO A 141 20.02 -6.15 -14.95
CA PRO A 141 20.08 -7.39 -15.76
C PRO A 141 21.46 -7.78 -16.30
N TRP A 142 22.41 -6.85 -16.33
CA TRP A 142 23.76 -7.02 -16.88
C TRP A 142 24.90 -6.80 -15.87
N LEU A 143 24.59 -6.57 -14.59
CA LEU A 143 25.60 -6.32 -13.54
C LEU A 143 25.62 -7.43 -12.50
N THR A 144 26.72 -8.16 -12.46
CA THR A 144 26.94 -9.25 -11.49
C THR A 144 27.66 -8.72 -10.26
N VAL A 145 27.12 -8.96 -9.07
CA VAL A 145 27.82 -8.70 -7.80
C VAL A 145 28.79 -9.85 -7.51
N LEU A 146 30.08 -9.54 -7.50
CA LEU A 146 31.17 -10.48 -7.18
C LEU A 146 31.46 -10.58 -5.69
N GLY A 147 31.17 -9.50 -4.95
CA GLY A 147 31.41 -9.39 -3.52
C GLY A 147 31.09 -7.99 -3.03
N GLU A 148 31.28 -7.75 -1.74
CA GLU A 148 30.99 -6.47 -1.12
C GLU A 148 31.78 -6.25 0.17
N ASP A 149 31.94 -4.99 0.56
CA ASP A 149 32.40 -4.58 1.89
C ASP A 149 31.43 -3.57 2.53
N ALA A 150 31.85 -2.88 3.60
CA ALA A 150 31.01 -1.92 4.31
C ALA A 150 30.59 -0.72 3.45
N HIS A 151 31.32 -0.40 2.39
CA HIS A 151 31.18 0.83 1.61
C HIS A 151 30.95 0.61 0.12
N TYR A 152 31.37 -0.52 -0.44
CA TYR A 152 31.36 -0.77 -1.88
C TYR A 152 30.80 -2.13 -2.27
N TYR A 153 30.16 -2.17 -3.45
CA TYR A 153 29.92 -3.38 -4.22
C TYR A 153 31.06 -3.59 -5.22
N TYR A 154 31.56 -4.81 -5.30
CA TYR A 154 32.47 -5.25 -6.35
C TYR A 154 31.65 -5.89 -7.47
N LEU A 155 31.67 -5.28 -8.65
CA LEU A 155 30.77 -5.60 -9.76
C LEU A 155 31.53 -6.11 -10.97
N GLN A 156 30.89 -6.95 -11.78
CA GLN A 156 31.34 -7.35 -13.11
C GLN A 156 30.26 -7.01 -14.15
N GLY A 157 30.65 -6.24 -15.17
CA GLY A 157 29.81 -5.95 -16.32
C GLY A 157 29.81 -7.08 -17.37
N PRO A 158 28.97 -6.97 -18.41
CA PRO A 158 28.76 -8.04 -19.41
C PRO A 158 30.02 -8.35 -20.23
N GLY A 159 30.91 -7.38 -20.41
CA GLY A 159 32.21 -7.57 -21.08
C GLY A 159 33.29 -8.20 -20.19
N GLY A 160 32.94 -8.66 -18.98
CA GLY A 160 33.88 -9.24 -18.01
C GLY A 160 34.69 -8.21 -17.22
N MET A 161 34.56 -6.91 -17.53
CA MET A 161 35.24 -5.82 -16.82
C MET A 161 34.72 -5.71 -15.39
N ARG A 162 35.65 -5.62 -14.43
CA ARG A 162 35.35 -5.49 -13.01
C ARG A 162 35.52 -4.06 -12.54
N GLY A 163 34.71 -3.64 -11.58
CA GLY A 163 34.76 -2.30 -11.02
C GLY A 163 34.02 -2.22 -9.69
N ILE A 164 33.91 -1.00 -9.17
CA ILE A 164 33.28 -0.74 -7.88
C ILE A 164 32.11 0.22 -8.00
N ARG A 165 31.18 0.13 -7.06
CA ARG A 165 30.09 1.10 -6.87
C ARG A 165 29.87 1.34 -5.37
N PRO A 166 29.74 2.59 -4.90
CA PRO A 166 29.39 2.88 -3.51
C PRO A 166 28.04 2.29 -3.10
N LYS A 167 27.88 2.01 -1.81
CA LYS A 167 26.62 1.61 -1.17
C LYS A 167 25.87 2.81 -0.60
N GLY A 168 24.54 2.69 -0.56
CA GLY A 168 23.64 3.65 0.09
C GLY A 168 22.72 4.39 -0.87
N ASP A 169 21.86 5.23 -0.31
CA ASP A 169 20.72 5.82 -1.04
C ASP A 169 21.04 7.23 -1.56
N LYS A 170 22.20 7.77 -1.19
CA LYS A 170 22.70 9.09 -1.57
C LYS A 170 24.00 8.97 -2.37
N ILE A 171 23.94 8.22 -3.46
CA ILE A 171 25.05 8.10 -4.39
C ILE A 171 25.01 9.31 -5.32
N ASP A 172 26.14 10.02 -5.43
CA ASP A 172 26.27 11.13 -6.35
C ASP A 172 26.10 10.66 -7.81
N MET A 173 25.47 11.48 -8.65
CA MET A 173 25.16 11.11 -10.04
C MET A 173 26.41 10.80 -10.89
N SER A 174 27.60 11.28 -10.48
CA SER A 174 28.88 10.93 -11.11
C SER A 174 29.19 9.42 -11.07
N TRP A 175 28.56 8.68 -10.15
CA TRP A 175 28.71 7.22 -10.11
C TRP A 175 27.80 6.48 -11.09
N ASP A 176 26.95 7.20 -11.82
CA ASP A 176 26.16 6.65 -12.91
C ASP A 176 26.78 7.04 -14.25
N CYS A 177 26.91 6.05 -15.14
CA CYS A 177 27.43 6.32 -16.47
C CYS A 177 26.37 7.10 -17.26
N PRO A 178 26.70 8.24 -17.89
CA PRO A 178 25.74 9.03 -18.66
C PRO A 178 25.05 8.25 -19.80
N ARG A 179 25.70 7.17 -20.28
CA ARG A 179 25.14 6.30 -21.32
C ARG A 179 24.29 5.13 -20.76
N CYS A 180 24.66 4.57 -19.61
CA CYS A 180 24.07 3.33 -19.11
C CYS A 180 23.20 3.51 -17.86
N GLY A 181 23.26 4.66 -17.22
CA GLY A 181 22.76 4.86 -15.86
C GLY A 181 23.59 4.07 -14.85
N VAL A 182 22.89 3.34 -13.97
CA VAL A 182 23.47 2.57 -12.87
C VAL A 182 24.53 1.58 -13.38
N THR A 183 25.77 1.73 -12.89
CA THR A 183 26.94 0.90 -13.25
C THR A 183 27.93 0.82 -12.09
N GLY A 184 29.02 0.06 -12.29
CA GLY A 184 30.28 0.26 -11.57
C GLY A 184 31.35 0.91 -12.46
N TRP A 185 32.42 1.38 -11.82
CA TRP A 185 33.56 2.03 -12.46
C TRP A 185 34.86 1.27 -12.21
N ASN A 186 35.67 1.14 -13.25
CA ASN A 186 37.05 0.67 -13.20
C ASN A 186 37.97 1.86 -13.49
N GLY A 187 38.35 2.59 -12.44
CA GLY A 187 38.91 3.93 -12.60
C GLY A 187 37.89 4.85 -13.25
N VAL A 188 38.25 5.45 -14.39
CA VAL A 188 37.39 6.34 -15.18
C VAL A 188 36.48 5.60 -16.19
N LYS A 189 36.55 4.26 -16.26
CA LYS A 189 35.80 3.48 -17.26
C LYS A 189 34.55 2.82 -16.69
N CYS A 190 33.42 3.06 -17.33
CA CYS A 190 32.17 2.35 -17.05
C CYS A 190 32.33 0.86 -17.39
N ILE A 191 32.10 -0.03 -16.41
CA ILE A 191 32.26 -1.48 -16.61
C ILE A 191 31.21 -2.10 -17.54
N THR A 192 30.13 -1.36 -17.82
CA THR A 192 29.04 -1.82 -18.68
C THR A 192 29.32 -1.55 -20.16
N CYS A 193 29.68 -0.32 -20.52
CA CYS A 193 29.85 0.09 -21.93
C CYS A 193 31.26 0.54 -22.30
N GLY A 194 32.19 0.62 -21.34
CA GLY A 194 33.56 1.09 -21.55
C GLY A 194 33.71 2.59 -21.76
N MET A 195 32.63 3.37 -21.62
CA MET A 195 32.68 4.84 -21.67
C MET A 195 33.66 5.37 -20.62
N MET A 196 34.54 6.26 -21.03
CA MET A 196 35.40 7.02 -20.12
C MET A 196 34.68 8.29 -19.68
N ASP A 197 34.72 8.57 -18.38
CA ASP A 197 34.28 9.82 -17.79
C ASP A 197 35.42 10.33 -16.92
N ASP A 198 36.08 11.38 -17.40
CA ASP A 198 37.31 11.90 -16.82
C ASP A 198 37.05 13.04 -15.83
N GLY A 199 35.77 13.39 -15.58
CA GLY A 199 35.34 14.36 -14.57
C GLY A 199 35.96 15.75 -14.80
N ASP A 200 35.43 16.50 -15.77
CA ASP A 200 35.68 17.95 -15.88
C ASP A 200 34.89 18.75 -14.82
#